data_AF-A0A150A7M6-F1
#
_entry.id   AF-A0A150A7M6-F1
#
_cell.length_a   1.000
_cell.length_b   1.000
_cell.length_c   1.000
_cell.angle_alpha   90.00
_cell.angle_beta   90.00
_cell.angle_gamma   90.00
#
_symmetry.space_group_name_H-M   'P 1'
#
loop_
_entity.id
_entity.type
_entity.pdbx_description
1 polymer ?
#
loop_
_entity_poly.entity_id
_entity_poly.type
_entity_poly.pdbx_seq_one_letter_code
_entity_poly.pdbx_strand_id
1 'polypeptide(L)'
;MSDVFVVTDGIRNYGATAAQAAEQISSAAALDLGANLAALAPVFGPIGADFLASFAAAQANHAKSVAELASHYAQTAVAADATADSYDSVDGANGVALGAVGDGMGGLA
;
A
#
# COMPACT_ATOMS: atom_id res chain seq x y z
N MET A 1 5.17 -14.47 31.33
CA MET A 1 5.61 -14.13 29.95
C MET A 1 4.35 -14.10 29.12
N SER A 2 4.01 -12.98 28.49
CA SER A 2 2.85 -12.92 27.61
C SER A 2 3.18 -13.71 26.35
N ASP A 3 2.28 -14.59 25.92
CA ASP A 3 2.45 -15.30 24.65
C ASP A 3 2.38 -14.29 23.49
N VAL A 4 3.42 -14.26 22.68
CA VAL A 4 3.49 -13.44 21.46
C VAL A 4 3.42 -14.41 20.30
N PHE A 5 2.35 -14.35 19.53
CA PHE A 5 2.13 -15.17 18.35
C PHE A 5 1.73 -14.30 17.15
N VAL A 6 1.92 -14.84 15.96
CA VAL A 6 1.61 -14.17 14.70
C VAL A 6 0.36 -14.77 14.09
N VAL A 7 -0.50 -13.91 13.54
CA VAL A 7 -1.72 -14.31 12.81
C VAL A 7 -1.57 -13.85 11.36
N THR A 8 -1.15 -14.75 10.48
CA THR A 8 -0.82 -14.42 9.07
C THR A 8 -2.04 -13.96 8.29
N ASP A 9 -3.23 -14.48 8.58
CA ASP A 9 -4.50 -13.97 8.02
C ASP A 9 -4.77 -12.50 8.39
N GLY A 10 -4.40 -12.10 9.61
CA GLY A 10 -4.53 -10.71 10.05
C GLY A 10 -3.59 -9.78 9.29
N ILE A 11 -2.37 -10.24 9.01
CA ILE A 11 -1.39 -9.53 8.20
C ILE A 11 -1.88 -9.39 6.75
N ARG A 12 -2.42 -10.45 6.15
CA ARG A 12 -3.04 -10.41 4.81
C ARG A 12 -4.22 -9.46 4.74
N ASN A 13 -5.09 -9.47 5.75
CA ASN A 13 -6.23 -8.54 5.80
C ASN A 13 -5.77 -7.07 5.90
N TYR A 14 -4.70 -6.81 6.65
CA TYR A 14 -4.06 -5.48 6.67
C TYR A 14 -3.51 -5.11 5.30
N GLY A 15 -2.83 -6.04 4.60
CA GLY A 15 -2.35 -5.84 3.24
C GLY A 15 -3.48 -5.52 2.25
N ALA A 16 -4.57 -6.29 2.27
CA ALA A 16 -5.76 -6.03 1.46
C ALA A 16 -6.38 -4.65 1.74
N THR A 17 -6.43 -4.24 3.00
CA THR A 17 -6.91 -2.90 3.39
C THR A 17 -6.00 -1.81 2.83
N ALA A 18 -4.68 -2.00 2.87
CA ALA A 18 -3.72 -1.06 2.29
C ALA A 18 -3.87 -0.97 0.76
N ALA A 19 -4.08 -2.10 0.07
CA ALA A 19 -4.34 -2.10 -1.37
C ALA A 19 -5.61 -1.32 -1.72
N GLN A 20 -6.70 -1.50 -0.97
CA GLN A 20 -7.94 -0.73 -1.15
C GLN A 20 -7.72 0.77 -0.92
N ALA A 21 -6.92 1.15 0.09
CA ALA A 21 -6.57 2.55 0.31
C ALA A 21 -5.81 3.13 -0.88
N ALA A 22 -4.84 2.39 -1.45
CA ALA A 22 -4.11 2.81 -2.63
C ALA A 22 -5.04 3.06 -3.84
N GLU A 23 -5.98 2.15 -4.10
CA GLU A 23 -6.99 2.32 -5.14
C GLU A 23 -7.88 3.55 -4.91
N GLN A 24 -8.40 3.72 -3.70
CA GLN A 24 -9.24 4.87 -3.35
C GLN A 24 -8.49 6.20 -3.50
N ILE A 25 -7.24 6.27 -3.05
CA ILE A 25 -6.40 7.47 -3.20
C ILE A 25 -6.15 7.75 -4.69
N SER A 26 -5.77 6.73 -5.47
CA SER A 26 -5.47 6.90 -6.90
C SER A 26 -6.69 7.34 -7.71
N SER A 27 -7.88 6.83 -7.40
CA SER A 27 -9.13 7.20 -8.06
C SER A 27 -9.59 8.61 -7.69
N ALA A 28 -9.44 9.02 -6.42
CA ALA A 28 -9.70 10.39 -5.99
C ALA A 28 -8.72 11.41 -6.60
N ALA A 29 -7.53 10.96 -7.00
CA ALA A 29 -6.52 11.79 -7.66
C ALA A 29 -6.79 12.03 -9.15
N ALA A 30 -7.77 11.36 -9.75
CA ALA A 30 -8.06 11.47 -11.17
C ALA A 30 -8.69 12.83 -11.48
N LEU A 31 -7.86 13.78 -11.93
CA LEU A 31 -8.29 15.12 -12.30
C LEU A 31 -7.58 15.60 -13.57
N ASP A 32 -8.35 16.16 -14.49
CA ASP A 32 -7.80 16.85 -15.66
C ASP A 32 -7.39 18.26 -15.26
N LEU A 33 -6.14 18.39 -14.81
CA LEU A 33 -5.58 19.68 -14.40
C LEU A 33 -5.61 20.70 -15.55
N GLY A 34 -5.41 20.25 -16.79
CA GLY A 34 -5.43 21.13 -17.97
C GLY A 34 -6.82 21.71 -18.21
N ALA A 35 -7.85 20.87 -18.23
CA ALA A 35 -9.23 21.32 -18.37
C ALA A 35 -9.66 22.24 -17.21
N ASN A 36 -9.28 21.91 -15.98
CA ASN A 36 -9.59 22.74 -14.81
C ASN A 36 -8.93 24.12 -14.90
N LEU A 37 -7.65 24.20 -15.30
CA LEU A 37 -6.96 25.49 -15.48
C LEU A 37 -7.55 26.30 -16.64
N ALA A 38 -7.90 25.65 -17.75
CA ALA A 38 -8.53 26.32 -18.90
C ALA A 38 -9.89 26.94 -18.53
N ALA A 39 -10.68 26.26 -17.69
CA ALA A 39 -11.95 26.78 -17.20
C ALA A 39 -11.79 27.99 -16.25
N LEU A 40 -10.67 28.08 -15.52
CA LEU A 40 -10.38 29.17 -14.59
C LEU A 40 -9.77 30.40 -15.27
N ALA A 41 -9.12 30.25 -16.42
CA ALA A 41 -8.42 31.35 -17.10
C ALA A 41 -9.31 32.58 -17.42
N PRO A 42 -10.56 32.44 -17.92
CA PRO A 42 -11.44 33.58 -18.16
C PRO A 42 -11.90 34.29 -16.87
N VAL A 43 -12.00 33.55 -15.75
CA VAL A 43 -12.47 34.07 -14.45
C VAL A 43 -11.41 34.96 -13.82
N PHE A 44 -10.15 34.53 -13.85
CA PHE A 44 -9.03 35.27 -13.29
C PHE A 44 -8.50 36.36 -14.21
N GLY A 45 -8.73 36.23 -15.52
CA GLY A 45 -8.28 37.18 -16.53
C GLY A 45 -6.75 37.39 -16.52
N PRO A 46 -6.26 38.43 -17.19
CA PRO A 46 -4.82 38.69 -17.30
C PRO A 46 -4.16 39.10 -15.97
N ILE A 47 -4.92 39.71 -15.04
CA ILE A 47 -4.40 40.13 -13.74
C ILE A 47 -4.12 38.92 -12.84
N GLY A 48 -4.97 37.89 -12.90
CA GLY A 48 -4.80 36.67 -12.12
C GLY A 48 -3.91 35.60 -12.77
N ALA A 49 -3.20 35.93 -13.85
CA ALA A 49 -2.37 34.96 -14.56
C ALA A 49 -1.25 34.37 -13.69
N ASP A 50 -0.57 35.21 -12.89
CA ASP A 50 0.50 34.75 -11.99
C ASP A 50 -0.04 33.87 -10.85
N PHE A 51 -1.25 34.18 -10.37
CA PHE A 51 -1.96 33.34 -9.41
C PHE A 51 -2.29 31.98 -10.04
N LEU A 52 -2.82 31.97 -11.26
CA LEU A 52 -3.17 30.73 -11.97
C LEU A 52 -1.94 29.86 -12.24
N ALA A 53 -0.80 30.46 -12.57
CA ALA A 53 0.47 29.76 -12.73
C ALA A 53 0.96 29.14 -11.41
N SER A 54 0.87 29.90 -10.30
CA SER A 54 1.22 29.40 -8.96
C SER A 54 0.30 28.27 -8.52
N PHE A 55 -1.00 28.39 -8.79
CA PHE A 55 -2.00 27.36 -8.53
C PHE A 55 -1.75 26.09 -9.36
N ALA A 56 -1.38 26.23 -10.63
CA ALA A 56 -1.01 25.10 -11.49
C ALA A 56 0.20 24.33 -10.92
N ALA A 57 1.24 25.04 -10.47
CA ALA A 57 2.39 24.43 -9.83
C ALA A 57 2.02 23.73 -8.52
N ALA A 58 1.17 24.36 -7.70
CA ALA A 58 0.67 23.76 -6.47
C ALA A 58 -0.13 22.47 -6.74
N GLN A 59 -1.00 22.47 -7.76
CA GLN A 59 -1.76 21.29 -8.13
C GLN A 59 -0.90 20.17 -8.71
N ALA A 60 0.14 20.49 -9.47
CA ALA A 60 1.10 19.50 -9.94
C ALA A 60 1.83 18.83 -8.76
N ASN A 61 2.26 19.63 -7.77
CA ASN A 61 2.88 19.11 -6.55
C ASN A 61 1.90 18.26 -5.73
N HIS A 62 0.65 18.72 -5.58
CA HIS A 62 -0.39 17.96 -4.90
C HIS A 62 -0.64 16.60 -5.60
N ALA A 63 -0.78 16.59 -6.93
CA ALA A 63 -0.97 15.35 -7.69
C ALA A 63 0.20 14.39 -7.50
N LYS A 64 1.44 14.89 -7.48
CA LYS A 64 2.63 14.10 -7.19
C LYS A 64 2.57 13.50 -5.78
N SER A 65 2.28 14.30 -4.75
CA SER A 65 2.19 13.82 -3.37
C SER A 65 1.10 12.77 -3.18
N VAL A 66 -0.04 12.93 -3.84
CA VAL A 66 -1.14 11.95 -3.79
C VAL A 66 -0.73 10.63 -4.48
N ALA A 67 0.00 10.70 -5.61
CA ALA A 67 0.54 9.52 -6.26
C ALA A 67 1.58 8.79 -5.39
N GLU A 68 2.46 9.52 -4.70
CA GLU A 68 3.41 8.96 -3.74
C GLU A 68 2.68 8.28 -2.58
N LEU A 69 1.60 8.87 -2.07
CA LEU A 69 0.79 8.28 -1.00
C LEU A 69 0.10 6.98 -1.45
N ALA A 70 -0.48 6.95 -2.66
CA ALA A 70 -1.06 5.73 -3.22
C ALA A 70 0.00 4.63 -3.38
N SER A 71 1.18 4.99 -3.89
CA SER A 71 2.31 4.06 -4.02
C SER A 71 2.77 3.52 -2.66
N HIS A 72 2.77 4.34 -1.61
CA HIS A 72 3.14 3.90 -0.27
C HIS A 72 2.19 2.81 0.24
N TYR A 73 0.88 3.00 0.12
CA TYR A 73 -0.10 1.99 0.51
C TYR A 73 -0.03 0.71 -0.33
N ALA A 74 0.23 0.84 -1.64
CA ALA A 74 0.46 -0.32 -2.49
C ALA A 74 1.69 -1.13 -2.05
N GLN A 75 2.80 -0.46 -1.69
CA GLN A 75 4.00 -1.11 -1.16
C GLN A 75 3.76 -1.76 0.21
N THR A 76 2.97 -1.11 1.07
CA THR A 76 2.55 -1.68 2.35
C THR A 76 1.75 -2.96 2.16
N ALA A 77 0.86 -3.02 1.17
CA ALA A 77 0.13 -4.24 0.82
C ALA A 77 1.08 -5.38 0.43
N VAL A 78 1.99 -5.12 -0.51
CA VAL A 78 3.00 -6.09 -0.94
C VAL A 78 3.87 -6.58 0.22
N ALA A 79 4.32 -5.66 1.08
CA ALA A 79 5.15 -6.01 2.23
C ALA A 79 4.40 -6.86 3.26
N ALA A 80 3.12 -6.57 3.50
CA ALA A 80 2.28 -7.36 4.40
C ALA A 80 2.10 -8.79 3.87
N ASP A 81 1.74 -8.96 2.60
CA ASP A 81 1.57 -10.28 1.98
C ASP A 81 2.88 -11.09 2.01
N ALA A 82 4.00 -10.47 1.63
CA ALA A 82 5.31 -11.12 1.68
C ALA A 82 5.71 -11.53 3.11
N THR A 83 5.32 -10.74 4.12
CA THR A 83 5.57 -11.06 5.52
C THR A 83 4.73 -12.26 5.97
N ALA A 84 3.44 -12.29 5.63
CA ALA A 84 2.56 -13.40 5.96
C ALA A 84 3.05 -14.72 5.34
N ASP A 85 3.44 -14.68 4.06
CA ASP A 85 3.98 -15.84 3.35
C ASP A 85 5.30 -16.33 3.95
N SER A 86 6.16 -15.41 4.41
CA SER A 86 7.39 -15.78 5.10
C SER A 86 7.12 -16.52 6.41
N TYR A 87 6.11 -16.10 7.18
CA TYR A 87 5.74 -16.79 8.42
C TYR A 87 5.19 -18.19 8.15
N ASP A 88 4.23 -18.32 7.22
CA ASP A 88 3.65 -19.63 6.88
C ASP A 88 4.70 -20.60 6.32
N SER A 89 5.65 -20.09 5.52
CA SER A 89 6.75 -20.89 4.98
C SER A 89 7.68 -21.42 6.06
N VAL A 90 8.11 -20.57 7.00
CA VAL A 90 9.00 -20.98 8.08
C VAL A 90 8.29 -21.94 9.04
N ASP A 91 7.04 -21.65 9.41
CA ASP A 91 6.27 -22.50 10.32
C ASP A 91 6.02 -23.88 9.71
N GLY A 92 5.63 -23.93 8.42
CA GLY A 92 5.48 -25.19 7.69
C GLY A 92 6.78 -25.99 7.58
N ALA A 93 7.90 -25.35 7.28
CA ALA A 93 9.21 -26.01 7.23
C ALA A 93 9.63 -26.59 8.59
N ASN A 94 9.39 -25.85 9.67
CA ASN A 94 9.64 -26.31 11.03
C ASN A 94 8.74 -27.50 11.40
N GLY A 95 7.45 -27.44 11.06
CA GLY A 95 6.50 -28.52 11.27
C GLY A 95 6.92 -29.81 10.58
N VAL A 96 7.35 -29.73 9.32
CA VAL A 96 7.89 -30.87 8.56
C VAL A 96 9.16 -31.43 9.22
N ALA A 97 10.09 -30.57 9.62
CA ALA A 97 11.33 -31.00 10.27
C ALA A 97 11.06 -31.72 11.60
N LEU A 98 10.15 -31.19 12.43
CA LEU A 98 9.76 -31.80 13.69
C LEU A 98 9.01 -33.12 13.49
N GLY A 99 8.12 -33.20 12.49
CA GLY A 99 7.44 -34.43 12.13
C GLY A 99 8.42 -35.55 11.75
N ALA A 100 9.41 -35.24 10.91
CA ALA A 100 10.45 -36.19 10.51
C ALA A 100 11.28 -36.70 11.70
N VAL A 101 11.59 -35.84 12.67
CA VAL A 101 12.27 -36.24 13.91
C VAL A 101 11.38 -37.16 14.75
N GLY A 102 10.10 -36.81 14.90
CA GLY A 102 9.12 -37.61 15.63
C GLY A 102 8.95 -39.01 15.05
N ASP A 103 8.84 -39.12 13.72
CA ASP A 103 8.77 -40.40 13.02
C ASP A 103 10.03 -41.24 13.23
N GLY A 104 11.20 -40.60 13.17
CA GLY A 104 12.49 -41.25 13.45
C GLY A 104 12.60 -41.79 14.88
N MET A 105 12.04 -41.08 15.86
CA MET A 105 11.98 -41.55 17.25
C MET A 105 10.96 -42.68 17.44
N GLY A 106 9.78 -42.58 16.81
CA GLY A 106 8.74 -43.60 16.89
C GLY A 106 9.13 -44.93 16.23
N GLY A 107 9.95 -44.89 15.18
CA GLY A 107 10.49 -46.10 14.53
C GLY A 107 11.60 -46.83 15.32
N LEU A 108 12.09 -46.24 16.41
CA LEU A 108 13.10 -46.85 17.30
C LEU A 108 12.48 -47.57 18.52
N ALA A 109 11.16 -47.49 18.70
CA ALA A 109 10.41 -48.15 19.77
C ALA A 109 9.73 -49.44 19.30
#